data_AF-A0A2D4YXH2-F1
#
_entry.id   AF-A0A2D4YXH2-F1
#
_cell.length_a   1.000
_cell.length_b   1.000
_cell.length_c   1.000
_cell.angle_alpha   90.00
_cell.angle_beta   90.00
_cell.angle_gamma   90.00
#
_symmetry.space_group_name_H-M   'P 1'
#
loop_
_entity.id
_entity.type
_entity.pdbx_description
1 polymer ?
#
loop_
_entity_poly.entity_id
_entity_poly.type
_entity_poly.pdbx_seq_one_letter_code
_entity_poly.pdbx_strand_id
1 'polypeptide(L)'
;MDTLFLPAVVEQLKSNDITAERLERVDGDRPVVGGSCPMVIGELPGGRRFWLCFAKEDINSQKVIALADPGSEPTLLESFLIDEKRTSLALLVSRLLQRLNGQKWLGGN
;
A
#
# COMPACT_ATOMS: atom_id res chain seq x y z
N MET A 1 12.58 -7.80 -2.44
CA MET A 1 11.16 -7.44 -2.63
C MET A 1 11.02 -5.97 -3.03
N ASP A 2 11.84 -5.11 -2.43
CA ASP A 2 11.77 -3.64 -2.52
C ASP A 2 12.23 -3.04 -3.84
N THR A 3 13.27 -3.63 -4.45
CA THR A 3 13.86 -3.15 -5.69
C THR A 3 12.93 -3.24 -6.90
N LEU A 4 11.87 -4.05 -6.83
CA LEU A 4 10.90 -4.24 -7.91
C LEU A 4 9.52 -3.69 -7.57
N PHE A 5 9.10 -3.73 -6.30
CA PHE A 5 7.76 -3.31 -5.91
C PHE A 5 7.58 -1.79 -5.95
N LEU A 6 8.48 -1.04 -5.33
CA LEU A 6 8.43 0.42 -5.27
C LEU A 6 8.37 1.06 -6.68
N PRO A 7 9.29 0.74 -7.62
CA PRO A 7 9.22 1.33 -8.95
C PRO A 7 7.95 0.91 -9.72
N ALA A 8 7.47 -0.33 -9.56
CA ALA A 8 6.24 -0.78 -10.20
C ALA A 8 5.01 0.00 -9.71
N VAL A 9 4.92 0.31 -8.41
CA VAL A 9 3.86 1.17 -7.87
C VAL A 9 3.97 2.58 -8.43
N VAL A 10 5.18 3.16 -8.47
CA VAL A 10 5.40 4.50 -9.01
C VAL A 10 5.00 4.60 -10.47
N GLU A 11 5.40 3.62 -11.30
CA GLU A 11 5.05 3.57 -12.71
C GLU A 11 3.53 3.50 -12.92
N GLN A 12 2.86 2.66 -12.14
CA GLN A 12 1.42 2.48 -12.19
C GLN A 12 0.65 3.71 -11.70
N LEU A 13 1.13 4.39 -10.65
CA LEU A 13 0.57 5.66 -10.20
C LEU A 13 0.74 6.75 -11.27
N LYS A 14 1.93 6.85 -11.87
CA LYS A 14 2.20 7.79 -12.98
C LYS A 14 1.28 7.55 -14.18
N SER A 15 0.97 6.29 -14.48
CA SER A 15 0.01 5.93 -15.53
C SER A 15 -1.42 6.38 -15.23
N ASN A 16 -1.74 6.72 -13.98
CA ASN A 16 -3.02 7.30 -13.55
C ASN A 16 -2.87 8.80 -13.22
N ASP A 17 -1.88 9.48 -13.80
CA ASP A 17 -1.56 10.89 -13.58
C ASP A 17 -1.30 11.26 -12.11
N ILE A 18 -0.86 10.29 -11.31
CA ILE A 18 -0.59 10.47 -9.88
C ILE A 18 0.88 10.26 -9.60
N THR A 19 1.49 11.22 -8.92
CA THR A 19 2.88 11.14 -8.47
C THR A 19 2.89 11.04 -6.96
N ALA A 20 3.26 9.87 -6.42
CA ALA A 20 3.46 9.73 -4.98
C ALA A 20 4.53 10.71 -4.49
N GLU A 21 4.21 11.47 -3.44
CA GLU A 21 5.13 12.41 -2.78
C GLU A 21 6.16 11.66 -1.94
N ARG A 22 5.75 10.54 -1.33
CA ARG A 22 6.61 9.65 -0.57
C ARG A 22 6.28 8.20 -0.87
N LEU A 23 7.28 7.37 -1.05
CA LEU A 23 7.09 5.93 -1.13
C LEU A 23 8.35 5.23 -0.62
N GLU A 24 8.24 4.64 0.57
CA GLU A 24 9.37 4.02 1.24
C GLU A 24 8.94 2.78 2.01
N ARG A 25 9.87 1.84 2.15
CA ARG A 25 9.70 0.73 3.08
C ARG A 25 10.27 1.15 4.43
N VAL A 26 9.47 0.92 5.46
CA VAL A 26 9.85 1.08 6.86
C VAL A 26 9.67 -0.26 7.55
N ASP A 27 10.72 -0.75 8.20
CA ASP A 27 10.62 -1.89 9.09
C ASP A 27 10.43 -1.34 10.50
N GLY A 28 9.24 -1.52 11.08
CA GLY A 28 8.90 -0.88 12.34
C GLY A 28 7.65 -1.45 13.00
N ASP A 29 7.25 -0.84 14.11
CA ASP A 29 6.06 -1.28 14.84
C ASP A 29 4.78 -0.96 14.06
N ARG A 30 3.90 -1.97 13.98
CA ARG A 30 2.62 -1.87 13.28
C ARG A 30 1.76 -0.77 13.93
N PRO A 31 1.23 0.21 13.16
CA PRO A 31 0.65 1.44 13.71
C PRO A 31 -0.56 1.25 14.65
N VAL A 32 -1.22 0.08 14.64
CA VAL A 32 -2.48 -0.16 15.38
C VAL A 32 -2.39 -1.30 16.40
N VAL A 33 -1.50 -2.28 16.21
CA VAL A 33 -1.55 -3.56 16.96
C VAL A 33 -0.27 -3.86 17.75
N GLY A 34 0.79 -3.07 17.58
CA GLY A 34 2.11 -3.38 18.11
C GLY A 34 2.77 -4.57 17.41
N GLY A 35 4.11 -4.58 17.36
CA GLY A 35 4.90 -5.65 16.76
C GLY A 35 5.65 -5.20 15.51
N SER A 36 6.95 -5.51 15.48
CA SER A 36 7.84 -5.19 14.38
C SER A 36 7.46 -5.98 13.13
N CYS A 37 7.15 -5.27 12.05
CA CYS A 37 6.89 -5.87 10.76
C CYS A 37 7.33 -4.96 9.60
N PRO A 38 7.73 -5.55 8.47
CA PRO A 38 8.01 -4.78 7.27
C PRO A 38 6.73 -4.15 6.75
N MET A 39 6.73 -2.82 6.61
CA MET A 39 5.62 -2.07 6.05
C MET A 39 6.08 -1.10 4.97
N VAL A 40 5.24 -0.88 3.96
CA VAL A 40 5.47 0.12 2.92
C VAL A 40 4.54 1.29 3.17
N ILE A 41 5.11 2.49 3.29
CA ILE A 41 4.37 3.73 3.47
C ILE A 41 4.41 4.48 2.15
N GLY A 42 3.22 4.87 1.66
CA GLY A 42 3.09 5.73 0.50
C GLY A 42 2.24 6.96 0.82
N GLU A 43 2.74 8.12 0.42
CA GLU A 43 2.04 9.40 0.48
C GLU A 43 1.72 9.85 -0.93
N LEU A 44 0.45 10.11 -1.17
CA LEU A 44 -0.12 10.55 -2.42
C LEU A 44 -0.48 12.04 -2.33
N PRO A 45 -0.51 12.73 -3.48
CA PRO A 45 -0.79 14.15 -3.52
C PRO A 45 -2.19 14.42 -2.98
N GLY A 46 -2.31 15.54 -2.26
CA GLY A 46 -3.50 15.85 -1.47
C GLY A 46 -3.49 15.24 -0.06
N GLY A 47 -2.32 14.84 0.46
CA GLY A 47 -2.10 14.40 1.85
C GLY A 47 -2.64 13.02 2.19
N ARG A 48 -3.00 12.22 1.18
CA ARG A 48 -3.53 10.85 1.35
C ARG A 48 -2.38 9.90 1.61
N ARG A 49 -2.53 9.00 2.57
CA ARG A 49 -1.45 8.07 2.95
C ARG A 49 -1.96 6.65 3.00
N PHE A 50 -1.10 5.72 2.64
CA PHE A 50 -1.37 4.30 2.77
C PHE A 50 -0.20 3.58 3.43
N TRP A 51 -0.53 2.54 4.18
CA TRP A 51 0.42 1.66 4.85
C TRP A 51 0.11 0.23 4.44
N LEU A 52 1.06 -0.45 3.84
CA LEU A 52 0.96 -1.86 3.50
C LEU A 52 1.88 -2.65 4.41
N CYS A 53 1.34 -3.26 5.45
CA CYS A 53 2.11 -4.06 6.40
C CYS A 53 2.12 -5.52 5.98
N PHE A 54 3.30 -6.13 5.98
CA PHE A 54 3.49 -7.54 5.67
C PHE A 54 3.80 -8.30 6.96
N ALA A 55 3.16 -9.45 7.16
CA ALA A 55 3.43 -10.30 8.32
C ALA A 55 4.85 -10.87 8.32
N LYS A 56 5.46 -11.05 7.14
CA LYS A 56 6.84 -11.53 6.93
C LYS A 56 7.42 -10.82 5.71
N GLU A 57 8.73 -10.93 5.48
CA GLU A 57 9.40 -10.45 4.25
C GLU A 57 9.05 -11.31 3.01
N ASP A 58 7.78 -11.62 2.81
CA ASP A 58 7.28 -12.45 1.71
C ASP A 58 6.00 -11.86 1.09
N ILE A 59 5.99 -11.73 -0.24
CA ILE A 59 4.79 -11.36 -1.00
C ILE A 59 3.67 -12.38 -0.89
N ASN A 60 3.84 -13.55 -0.29
CA ASN A 60 2.78 -14.52 -0.04
C ASN A 60 2.33 -14.57 1.42
N SER A 61 2.96 -13.81 2.32
CA SER A 61 2.54 -13.75 3.72
C SER A 61 1.16 -13.09 3.88
N GLN A 62 0.56 -13.16 5.06
CA GLN A 62 -0.56 -12.26 5.36
C GLN A 62 -0.11 -10.80 5.23
N LYS A 63 -1.00 -9.96 4.71
CA LYS A 63 -0.77 -8.52 4.51
C LYS A 63 -2.00 -7.79 4.93
N VAL A 64 -1.77 -6.61 5.47
CA VAL A 64 -2.85 -5.69 5.81
C VAL A 64 -2.53 -4.35 5.18
N ILE A 65 -3.56 -3.69 4.70
CA ILE A 65 -3.48 -2.34 4.16
C ILE A 65 -4.24 -1.41 5.10
N ALA A 66 -3.67 -0.25 5.36
CA ALA A 66 -4.33 0.86 6.02
C ALA A 66 -4.35 2.02 5.03
N LEU A 67 -5.49 2.71 4.96
CA LEU A 67 -5.69 3.90 4.14
C LEU A 67 -6.08 5.02 5.08
N ALA A 68 -5.47 6.20 4.92
CA ALA A 68 -5.86 7.39 5.64
C ALA A 68 -6.00 8.58 4.69
N ASP A 69 -7.10 9.30 4.86
CA ASP A 69 -7.33 10.58 4.23
C ASP A 69 -6.44 11.67 4.83
N PRO A 70 -6.23 12.78 4.10
CA PRO A 70 -5.45 13.92 4.59
C PRO A 70 -5.92 14.41 5.95
N GLY A 71 -4.97 14.51 6.88
CA GLY A 71 -5.21 14.98 8.24
C GLY A 71 -5.89 13.95 9.16
N SER A 72 -6.09 12.71 8.71
CA SER A 72 -6.58 11.61 9.53
C SER A 72 -5.48 10.56 9.77
N GLU A 73 -5.52 9.93 10.93
CA GLU A 73 -4.67 8.78 11.24
C GLU A 73 -5.31 7.48 10.71
N PRO A 74 -4.50 6.47 10.33
CA PRO A 74 -5.03 5.18 9.90
C PRO A 74 -5.72 4.49 11.08
N THR A 75 -7.05 4.42 11.04
CA THR A 75 -7.87 3.83 12.12
C THR A 75 -8.21 2.36 11.89
N LEU A 76 -8.11 1.89 10.64
CA LEU A 76 -8.52 0.53 10.26
C LEU A 76 -7.43 -0.17 9.45
N LEU A 77 -7.10 -1.39 9.89
CA LEU A 77 -6.29 -2.33 9.12
C LEU A 77 -7.23 -3.27 8.37
N GLU A 78 -7.22 -3.16 7.04
CA GLU A 78 -7.98 -4.02 6.16
C GLU A 78 -7.13 -5.21 5.71
N SER A 79 -7.76 -6.38 5.56
CA SER A 79 -7.11 -7.56 5.01
C SER A 79 -6.81 -7.35 3.52
N PHE A 80 -5.57 -7.56 3.10
CA PHE A 80 -5.13 -7.35 1.71
C PHE A 80 -4.63 -8.65 1.08
N LEU A 81 -5.34 -9.11 0.03
CA LEU A 81 -5.05 -10.36 -0.71
C LEU A 81 -4.98 -11.61 0.17
N ILE A 82 -5.89 -11.70 1.15
CA ILE A 82 -5.97 -12.87 2.03
C ILE A 82 -6.51 -14.13 1.34
N ASP A 83 -7.25 -13.96 0.24
CA ASP A 83 -7.86 -15.07 -0.51
C ASP A 83 -6.90 -15.66 -1.56
N GLU A 84 -5.95 -14.84 -2.04
CA GLU A 84 -4.97 -15.29 -3.02
C GLU A 84 -3.84 -16.13 -2.41
N LYS A 85 -3.90 -17.44 -2.65
CA LYS A 85 -2.86 -18.43 -2.28
C LYS A 85 -1.47 -18.12 -2.82
N ARG A 86 -1.37 -17.44 -3.97
CA ARG A 86 -0.11 -17.03 -4.59
C ARG A 86 -0.23 -15.62 -5.12
N THR A 87 0.50 -14.70 -4.53
CA THR A 87 0.49 -13.29 -4.93
C THR A 87 1.72 -13.00 -5.78
N SER A 88 1.51 -12.39 -6.95
CA SER A 88 2.58 -11.85 -7.78
C SER A 88 2.73 -10.34 -7.54
N LEU A 89 3.91 -9.78 -7.85
CA LEU A 89 4.14 -8.33 -7.78
C LEU A 89 3.09 -7.55 -8.58
N ALA A 90 2.80 -7.97 -9.81
CA ALA A 90 1.80 -7.33 -10.66
C ALA A 90 0.40 -7.36 -10.05
N LEU A 91 -0.01 -8.49 -9.44
CA LEU A 91 -1.30 -8.58 -8.77
C LEU A 91 -1.36 -7.67 -7.54
N LEU A 92 -0.27 -7.62 -6.77
CA LEU A 92 -0.15 -6.76 -5.59
C LEU A 92 -0.34 -5.30 -5.97
N VAL A 93 0.37 -4.83 -6.99
CA VAL A 93 0.27 -3.45 -7.48
C VAL A 93 -1.12 -3.17 -8.08
N SER A 94 -1.65 -4.08 -8.90
CA SER A 94 -2.99 -3.92 -9.49
C SER A 94 -4.08 -3.80 -8.43
N ARG A 95 -4.02 -4.64 -7.39
CA ARG A 95 -4.98 -4.61 -6.29
C ARG A 95 -4.82 -3.40 -5.40
N LEU A 96 -3.59 -2.92 -5.19
CA LEU A 96 -3.34 -1.66 -4.51
C LEU A 96 -4.01 -0.50 -5.28
N LEU A 97 -3.76 -0.40 -6.58
CA LEU A 97 -4.41 0.61 -7.42
C LEU A 97 -5.93 0.49 -7.40
N GLN A 98 -6.51 -0.71 -7.48
CA GLN A 98 -7.96 -0.89 -7.38
C GLN A 98 -8.53 -0.33 -6.09
N ARG A 99 -7.80 -0.47 -4.96
CA ARG A 99 -8.21 0.10 -3.67
C ARG A 99 -8.13 1.63 -3.68
N LEU A 100 -7.03 2.19 -4.20
CA LEU A 100 -6.89 3.64 -4.34
C LEU A 100 -7.99 4.20 -5.27
N ASN A 101 -8.32 3.51 -6.36
CA ASN A 101 -9.41 3.89 -7.24
C ASN A 101 -10.77 3.80 -6.55
N GLY A 102 -11.00 2.76 -5.75
CA GLY A 102 -12.22 2.58 -4.95
C GLY A 102 -12.44 3.71 -3.95
N GLN A 103 -11.37 4.28 -3.39
CA GLN A 103 -11.42 5.48 -2.55
C GLN A 103 -11.54 6.80 -3.35
N LYS A 104 -11.68 6.71 -4.68
CA LYS A 104 -11.66 7.86 -5.62
C LYS A 104 -10.37 8.68 -5.54
N TRP A 105 -9.26 8.04 -5.19
CA TRP A 105 -7.96 8.70 -5.14
C TRP A 105 -7.30 8.78 -6.50
N LEU A 106 -7.61 7.83 -7.41
CA LEU A 106 -7.03 7.77 -8.77
C LEU A 106 -7.71 8.68 -9.81
N GLY A 107 -8.74 9.44 -9.42
CA GLY A 107 -9.26 10.53 -10.26
C GLY A 107 -9.67 10.12 -11.67
N GLY A 108 -10.31 8.96 -11.85
CA GLY A 108 -10.95 8.57 -13.10
C GLY A 108 -12.45 8.38 -12.89
N ASN A 109 -13.26 9.20 -13.56
CA ASN A 109 -14.70 9.01 -13.71
C ASN A 109 -14.97 8.54 -15.14
#